data_AF-A0A2W0AMA1-F1
#
_entry.id   AF-A0A2W0AMA1-F1
#
_cell.length_a   1.000
_cell.length_b   1.000
_cell.length_c   1.000
_cell.angle_alpha   90.00
_cell.angle_beta   90.00
_cell.angle_gamma   90.00
#
_symmetry.space_group_name_H-M   'P 1'
#
loop_
_entity.id
_entity.type
_entity.pdbx_description
1 polymer ?
#
loop_
_entity_poly.entity_id
_entity_poly.type
_entity_poly.pdbx_seq_one_letter_code
_entity_poly.pdbx_strand_id
1 'polypeptide(L)'
;MLDVALMNYRASEQLERKAQETANEQMNSMKAAASRLLVTDQEKPIADHLLSAPLSETCKKAQLLYTQIVERIEALREQLAQFDSSMKILTGSLDGLLTTAIRILNRATTVRIPDDVPAIAGLPVLKMSFRSSGIPQGTARDAHIGNYIDALVERAVLPRTSAALSSELLRHMIGGDTARFGLQVLKPKDFQPDQYMPVDKVTTSGGEGLTTAILLYAVLAQLRAEQLAVKRRANGGILILDNPLGKANKNEFIKAQRSMARALGLQLSENLSDSGE
;
A
#
# COMPACT_ATOMS: atom_id res chain seq x y z
N MET A 1 -28.99 74.16 -33.50
CA MET A 1 -29.57 73.14 -32.61
C MET A 1 -29.58 71.75 -33.24
N LEU A 2 -30.03 71.59 -34.50
CA LEU A 2 -30.06 70.28 -35.17
C LEU A 2 -28.67 69.65 -35.36
N ASP A 3 -27.67 70.44 -35.78
CA ASP A 3 -26.29 69.94 -35.96
C ASP A 3 -25.63 69.47 -34.67
N VAL A 4 -25.89 70.16 -33.55
CA VAL A 4 -25.37 69.77 -32.24
C VAL A 4 -26.05 68.47 -31.77
N ALA A 5 -27.35 68.30 -32.03
CA ALA A 5 -28.06 67.06 -31.74
C ALA A 5 -27.56 65.89 -32.61
N LEU A 6 -27.27 66.12 -33.90
CA LEU A 6 -26.68 65.14 -34.81
C LEU A 6 -25.26 64.74 -34.42
N MET A 7 -24.43 65.70 -33.98
CA MET A 7 -23.10 65.41 -33.43
C MET A 7 -23.17 64.56 -32.15
N ASN A 8 -24.08 64.90 -31.23
CA ASN A 8 -24.27 64.13 -29.99
C ASN A 8 -24.81 62.71 -30.27
N TYR A 9 -25.71 62.57 -31.24
CA TYR A 9 -26.23 61.26 -31.66
C TYR A 9 -25.13 60.37 -32.24
N ARG A 10 -24.29 60.90 -33.15
CA ARG A 10 -23.15 60.16 -33.73
C ARG A 10 -22.10 59.79 -32.67
N ALA A 11 -21.86 60.67 -31.69
CA ALA A 11 -20.96 60.38 -30.58
C ALA A 11 -21.50 59.24 -29.69
N SER A 12 -22.81 59.23 -29.41
CA SER A 12 -23.48 58.14 -28.69
C SER A 12 -23.41 56.82 -29.46
N GLU A 13 -23.66 56.84 -30.76
CA GLU A 13 -23.57 55.66 -31.63
C GLU A 13 -22.16 55.07 -31.68
N GLN A 14 -21.12 55.93 -31.73
CA GLN A 14 -19.72 55.49 -31.64
C GLN A 14 -19.37 54.86 -30.28
N LEU A 15 -19.88 55.41 -29.18
CA LEU A 15 -19.67 54.86 -27.84
C LEU A 15 -20.34 53.49 -27.68
N GLU A 16 -21.56 53.35 -28.18
CA GLU A 16 -22.31 52.09 -28.14
C GLU A 16 -21.60 51.01 -28.96
N ARG A 17 -21.09 51.37 -30.15
CA ARG A 17 -20.33 50.45 -31.00
C ARG A 17 -19.03 49.96 -30.34
N LYS A 18 -18.28 50.86 -29.70
CA LYS A 18 -17.07 50.50 -28.91
C LYS A 18 -17.39 49.61 -27.72
N ALA A 19 -18.49 49.88 -27.01
CA ALA A 19 -18.93 49.06 -25.90
C ALA A 19 -19.30 47.64 -26.36
N GLN A 20 -19.98 47.53 -27.51
CA GLN A 20 -20.35 46.26 -28.13
C GLN A 20 -19.12 45.46 -28.58
N GLU A 21 -18.14 46.11 -29.21
CA GLU A 21 -16.86 45.49 -29.60
C GLU A 21 -16.12 44.93 -28.38
N THR A 22 -15.98 45.74 -27.33
CA THR A 22 -15.32 45.34 -26.08
C THR A 22 -16.06 44.16 -25.43
N ALA A 23 -17.39 44.19 -25.39
CA ALA A 23 -18.20 43.10 -24.83
C ALA A 23 -18.06 41.80 -25.64
N ASN A 24 -18.00 41.88 -26.96
CA ASN A 24 -17.76 40.73 -27.83
C ASN A 24 -16.37 40.14 -27.62
N GLU A 25 -15.34 40.97 -27.48
CA GLU A 25 -13.98 40.51 -27.16
C GLU A 25 -13.94 39.75 -25.82
N GLN A 26 -14.55 40.32 -24.78
CA GLN A 26 -14.62 39.67 -23.46
C GLN A 26 -15.41 38.36 -23.52
N MET A 27 -16.52 38.32 -24.26
CA MET A 27 -17.29 37.09 -24.41
C MET A 27 -16.53 36.02 -25.21
N ASN A 28 -15.77 36.40 -26.25
CA ASN A 28 -14.92 35.46 -26.98
C ASN A 28 -13.81 34.89 -26.10
N SER A 29 -13.22 35.72 -25.22
CA SER A 29 -12.25 35.26 -24.23
C SER A 29 -12.86 34.28 -23.22
N MET A 30 -14.07 34.58 -22.72
CA MET A 30 -14.82 33.69 -21.84
C MET A 30 -15.18 32.37 -22.51
N LYS A 31 -15.63 32.39 -23.78
CA LYS A 31 -15.90 31.18 -24.57
C LYS A 31 -14.65 30.35 -24.79
N ALA A 32 -13.50 30.99 -25.04
CA ALA A 32 -12.21 30.32 -25.18
C ALA A 32 -11.72 29.69 -23.85
N ALA A 33 -12.06 30.28 -22.70
CA ALA A 33 -11.80 29.68 -21.39
C ALA A 33 -12.74 28.50 -21.10
N ALA A 34 -14.03 28.65 -21.39
CA ALA A 34 -15.04 27.61 -21.21
C ALA A 34 -14.75 26.37 -22.07
N SER A 35 -14.28 26.55 -23.32
CA SER A 35 -13.93 25.43 -24.19
C SER A 35 -12.71 24.64 -23.71
N ARG A 36 -11.85 25.23 -22.88
CA ARG A 36 -10.75 24.50 -22.20
C ARG A 36 -11.21 23.75 -20.95
N LEU A 37 -12.31 24.17 -20.32
CA LEU A 37 -12.90 23.49 -19.16
C LEU A 37 -13.69 22.23 -19.54
N LEU A 38 -14.06 22.04 -20.81
CA LEU A 38 -14.88 20.93 -21.33
C LEU A 38 -14.26 19.52 -21.22
N VAL A 39 -13.24 19.32 -20.39
CA VAL A 39 -12.51 18.06 -20.25
C VAL A 39 -13.28 17.04 -19.38
N THR A 40 -14.26 17.49 -18.58
CA THR A 40 -15.03 16.59 -17.70
C THR A 40 -16.54 16.63 -17.96
N ASP A 41 -17.19 15.46 -17.95
CA ASP A 41 -18.63 15.32 -18.28
C ASP A 41 -19.58 16.09 -17.34
N GLN A 42 -19.13 16.46 -16.14
CA GLN A 42 -19.94 17.23 -15.20
C GLN A 42 -20.02 18.73 -15.54
N GLU A 43 -19.08 19.25 -16.34
CA GLU A 43 -18.95 20.68 -16.63
C GLU A 43 -19.48 21.06 -18.02
N LYS A 44 -19.74 20.05 -18.85
CA LYS A 44 -20.40 20.16 -20.17
C LYS A 44 -21.66 21.04 -20.18
N PRO A 45 -22.64 20.88 -19.27
CA PRO A 45 -23.89 21.65 -19.35
C PRO A 45 -23.69 23.16 -19.18
N ILE A 46 -22.76 23.56 -18.31
CA ILE A 46 -22.44 24.97 -18.04
C ILE A 46 -21.65 25.56 -19.21
N ALA A 47 -20.69 24.81 -19.71
CA ALA A 47 -19.88 25.20 -20.87
C ALA A 47 -20.71 25.28 -22.16
N ASP A 48 -21.61 24.33 -22.41
CA ASP A 48 -22.51 24.35 -23.57
C ASP A 48 -23.45 25.57 -23.54
N HIS A 49 -23.97 25.92 -22.35
CA HIS A 49 -24.76 27.14 -22.17
C HIS A 49 -23.95 28.42 -22.41
N LEU A 50 -22.70 28.47 -21.96
CA LEU A 50 -21.80 29.61 -22.19
C LEU A 50 -21.38 29.75 -23.66
N LEU A 51 -21.20 28.63 -24.36
CA LEU A 51 -20.77 28.61 -25.76
C LEU A 51 -21.91 28.96 -26.73
N SER A 52 -23.14 28.53 -26.44
CA SER A 52 -24.31 28.70 -27.32
C SER A 52 -25.08 30.02 -27.13
N ALA A 53 -24.94 30.71 -26.00
CA ALA A 53 -25.72 31.91 -25.72
C ALA A 53 -25.29 33.16 -26.53
N PRO A 54 -26.25 33.96 -27.04
CA PRO A 54 -25.98 35.28 -27.64
C PRO A 54 -25.63 36.34 -26.58
N LEU A 55 -24.85 37.36 -26.99
CA LEU A 55 -24.26 38.37 -26.07
C LEU A 55 -25.30 39.03 -25.16
N SER A 56 -26.46 39.38 -25.73
CA SER A 56 -27.53 40.07 -25.03
C SER A 56 -28.18 39.22 -23.92
N GLU A 57 -28.26 37.90 -24.07
CA GLU A 57 -28.77 37.00 -23.04
C GLU A 57 -27.72 36.73 -21.97
N THR A 58 -26.45 36.56 -22.38
CA THR A 58 -25.33 36.39 -21.47
C THR A 58 -25.16 37.60 -20.57
N CYS A 59 -25.26 38.82 -21.11
CA CYS A 59 -25.20 40.05 -20.30
C CYS A 59 -26.32 40.12 -19.25
N LYS A 60 -27.55 39.69 -19.58
CA LYS A 60 -28.67 39.65 -18.63
C LYS A 60 -28.46 38.64 -17.51
N LYS A 61 -27.76 37.54 -17.79
CA LYS A 61 -27.46 36.47 -16.83
C LYS A 61 -26.05 36.54 -16.27
N ALA A 62 -25.28 37.59 -16.59
CA ALA A 62 -23.85 37.66 -16.29
C ALA A 62 -23.56 37.52 -14.80
N GLN A 63 -24.35 38.21 -13.97
CA GLN A 63 -24.20 38.13 -12.51
C GLN A 63 -24.49 36.73 -11.96
N LEU A 64 -25.53 36.07 -12.50
CA LEU A 64 -25.88 34.70 -12.11
C LEU A 64 -24.78 33.72 -12.51
N LEU A 65 -24.30 33.80 -13.76
CA LEU A 65 -23.22 32.96 -14.28
C LEU A 65 -21.92 33.17 -13.51
N TYR A 66 -21.58 34.43 -13.20
CA TYR A 66 -20.42 34.76 -12.37
C TYR A 66 -20.51 34.09 -10.99
N THR A 67 -21.66 34.20 -10.34
CA THR A 67 -21.89 33.60 -9.02
C THR A 67 -21.73 32.07 -9.09
N GLN A 68 -22.36 31.42 -10.07
CA GLN A 68 -22.26 29.96 -10.26
C GLN A 68 -20.81 29.51 -10.54
N ILE A 69 -20.06 30.25 -11.34
CA ILE A 69 -18.65 29.94 -11.63
C ILE A 69 -17.80 30.08 -10.37
N VAL A 70 -17.98 31.16 -9.60
CA VAL A 70 -17.25 31.37 -8.34
C VAL A 70 -17.55 30.26 -7.34
N GLU A 71 -18.84 29.93 -7.14
CA GLU A 71 -19.25 28.81 -6.29
C GLU A 71 -18.62 27.48 -6.74
N ARG A 72 -18.57 27.22 -8.04
CA ARG A 72 -17.93 26.02 -8.59
C ARG A 72 -16.42 26.00 -8.36
N ILE A 73 -15.73 27.13 -8.52
CA ILE A 73 -14.29 27.25 -8.25
C ILE A 73 -14.00 26.95 -6.78
N GLU A 74 -14.79 27.52 -5.86
CA GLU A 74 -14.63 27.24 -4.43
C GLU A 74 -14.91 25.77 -4.10
N ALA A 75 -15.95 25.18 -4.68
CA ALA A 75 -16.23 23.75 -4.52
C ALA A 75 -15.10 22.85 -5.04
N LEU A 76 -14.51 23.17 -6.21
CA LEU A 76 -13.37 22.43 -6.76
C LEU A 76 -12.11 22.58 -5.89
N ARG A 77 -11.86 23.77 -5.34
CA ARG A 77 -10.77 24.00 -4.39
C ARG A 77 -10.94 23.16 -3.12
N GLU A 78 -12.15 23.10 -2.59
CA GLU A 78 -12.46 22.26 -1.44
C GLU A 78 -12.27 20.78 -1.74
N GLN A 79 -12.73 20.30 -2.91
CA GLN A 79 -12.52 18.93 -3.36
C GLN A 79 -11.03 18.59 -3.52
N LEU A 80 -10.23 19.49 -4.09
CA LEU A 80 -8.78 19.31 -4.21
C LEU A 80 -8.11 19.25 -2.83
N ALA A 81 -8.48 20.13 -1.91
CA ALA A 81 -7.96 20.09 -0.54
C ALA A 81 -8.34 18.78 0.19
N GLN A 82 -9.56 18.29 -0.02
CA GLN A 82 -10.02 17.01 0.52
C GLN A 82 -9.27 15.82 -0.10
N PHE A 83 -8.99 15.87 -1.41
CA PHE A 83 -8.18 14.88 -2.09
C PHE A 83 -6.74 14.84 -1.54
N ASP A 84 -6.10 15.99 -1.39
CA ASP A 84 -4.76 16.10 -0.80
C ASP A 84 -4.71 15.54 0.63
N SER A 85 -5.73 15.85 1.43
CA SER A 85 -5.87 15.30 2.78
C SER A 85 -6.03 13.77 2.75
N SER A 86 -6.84 13.26 1.83
CA SER A 86 -7.06 11.81 1.66
C SER A 86 -5.79 11.10 1.23
N MET A 87 -5.02 11.69 0.31
CA MET A 87 -3.73 11.18 -0.13
C MET A 87 -2.72 11.13 1.02
N LYS A 88 -2.65 12.17 1.86
CA LYS A 88 -1.79 12.16 3.05
C LYS A 88 -2.15 11.03 4.02
N ILE A 89 -3.44 10.82 4.27
CA ILE A 89 -3.92 9.73 5.15
C ILE A 89 -3.57 8.36 4.55
N LEU A 90 -3.75 8.19 3.24
CA LEU A 90 -3.41 6.95 2.54
C LEU A 90 -1.91 6.66 2.62
N THR A 91 -1.06 7.64 2.31
CA THR A 91 0.40 7.52 2.40
C THR A 91 0.84 7.15 3.82
N GLY A 92 0.30 7.83 4.84
CA GLY A 92 0.59 7.50 6.25
C GLY A 92 0.12 6.09 6.64
N SER A 93 -1.02 5.64 6.11
CA SER A 93 -1.52 4.28 6.35
C SER A 93 -0.63 3.21 5.72
N LEU A 94 -0.16 3.44 4.49
CA LEU A 94 0.76 2.56 3.79
C LEU A 94 2.15 2.54 4.45
N ASP A 95 2.64 3.68 4.92
CA ASP A 95 3.87 3.74 5.72
C ASP A 95 3.75 2.92 7.03
N GLY A 96 2.61 3.02 7.71
CA GLY A 96 2.31 2.21 8.90
C GLY A 96 2.30 0.71 8.61
N LEU A 97 1.71 0.30 7.48
CA LEU A 97 1.74 -1.10 7.01
C LEU A 97 3.17 -1.56 6.69
N LEU A 98 3.92 -0.75 5.96
CA LEU A 98 5.31 -1.02 5.60
C LEU A 98 6.19 -1.19 6.85
N THR A 99 6.08 -0.25 7.79
CA THR A 99 6.81 -0.28 9.07
C THR A 99 6.46 -1.53 9.87
N THR A 100 5.19 -1.92 9.90
CA THR A 100 4.76 -3.15 10.57
C THR A 100 5.33 -4.39 9.89
N ALA A 101 5.31 -4.46 8.57
CA ALA A 101 5.83 -5.59 7.81
C ALA A 101 7.35 -5.75 7.99
N ILE A 102 8.12 -4.65 7.94
CA ILE A 102 9.56 -4.63 8.22
C ILE A 102 9.84 -5.13 9.64
N ARG A 103 9.07 -4.67 10.63
CA ARG A 103 9.21 -5.10 12.02
C ARG A 103 9.00 -6.60 12.17
N ILE A 104 7.96 -7.16 11.53
CA ILE A 104 7.67 -8.60 11.56
C ILE A 104 8.84 -9.39 10.94
N LEU A 105 9.33 -8.96 9.77
CA LEU A 105 10.45 -9.63 9.09
C LEU A 105 11.74 -9.59 9.93
N ASN A 106 12.08 -8.42 10.48
CA ASN A 106 13.24 -8.28 11.35
C ASN A 106 13.09 -9.14 12.62
N ARG A 107 11.88 -9.22 13.19
CA ARG A 107 11.65 -10.06 14.37
C ARG A 107 11.77 -11.55 14.04
N ALA A 108 11.27 -11.97 12.88
CA ALA A 108 11.36 -13.35 12.41
C ALA A 108 12.81 -13.86 12.32
N THR A 109 13.76 -13.00 11.92
CA THR A 109 15.19 -13.36 11.81
C THR A 109 15.95 -13.34 13.14
N THR A 110 15.35 -12.84 14.22
CA THR A 110 15.97 -12.87 15.57
C THR A 110 15.77 -14.19 16.30
N VAL A 111 14.84 -15.03 15.85
CA VAL A 111 14.54 -16.31 16.48
C VAL A 111 15.70 -17.29 16.22
N ARG A 112 16.30 -17.79 17.30
CA ARG A 112 17.46 -18.68 17.28
C ARG A 112 17.13 -20.03 17.88
N ILE A 113 17.86 -21.05 17.45
CA ILE A 113 17.80 -22.37 18.06
C ILE A 113 18.38 -22.31 19.48
N PRO A 114 17.72 -22.90 20.49
CA PRO A 114 18.23 -22.92 21.87
C PRO A 114 19.52 -23.73 22.02
N ASP A 115 20.27 -23.43 23.08
CA ASP A 115 21.62 -23.97 23.30
C ASP A 115 21.67 -25.47 23.65
N ASP A 116 20.52 -26.07 24.00
CA ASP A 116 20.40 -27.50 24.33
C ASP A 116 20.38 -28.42 23.11
N VAL A 117 20.53 -27.86 21.89
CA VAL A 117 20.64 -28.57 20.60
C VAL A 117 22.06 -28.40 20.03
N PRO A 118 23.06 -29.24 20.43
CA PRO A 118 24.48 -28.96 20.22
C PRO A 118 24.92 -28.73 18.77
N ALA A 119 24.26 -29.38 17.80
CA ALA A 119 24.65 -29.32 16.39
C ALA A 119 24.27 -28.01 15.69
N ILE A 120 23.25 -27.30 16.18
CA ILE A 120 22.66 -26.11 15.53
C ILE A 120 22.34 -24.98 16.53
N ALA A 121 22.87 -25.07 17.75
CA ALA A 121 22.69 -24.10 18.83
C ALA A 121 23.06 -22.67 18.38
N GLY A 122 22.23 -21.70 18.76
CA GLY A 122 22.45 -20.28 18.48
C GLY A 122 22.26 -19.85 17.03
N LEU A 123 22.06 -20.77 16.08
CA LEU A 123 21.81 -20.42 14.68
C LEU A 123 20.42 -19.79 14.52
N PRO A 124 20.27 -18.73 13.70
CA PRO A 124 18.96 -18.18 13.41
C PRO A 124 18.14 -19.17 12.57
N VAL A 125 16.87 -19.36 12.92
CA VAL A 125 15.96 -20.23 12.17
C VAL A 125 15.69 -19.68 10.77
N LEU A 126 15.58 -18.35 10.66
CA LEU A 126 15.41 -17.63 9.40
C LEU A 126 16.56 -16.65 9.16
N LYS A 127 17.11 -16.68 7.95
CA LYS A 127 18.01 -15.66 7.43
C LYS A 127 17.30 -14.89 6.31
N MET A 128 17.68 -13.63 6.16
CA MET A 128 17.17 -12.77 5.10
C MET A 128 18.36 -12.08 4.44
N SER A 129 18.53 -12.26 3.13
CA SER A 129 19.58 -11.56 2.37
C SER A 129 19.28 -10.07 2.22
N PHE A 130 18.00 -9.71 2.20
CA PHE A 130 17.56 -8.34 2.21
C PHE A 130 17.89 -7.61 3.52
N ARG A 131 18.39 -6.38 3.42
CA ARG A 131 18.64 -5.51 4.58
C ARG A 131 17.58 -4.42 4.64
N SER A 132 16.82 -4.40 5.74
CA SER A 132 15.79 -3.38 6.00
C SER A 132 16.35 -1.95 6.07
N SER A 133 17.66 -1.78 6.29
CA SER A 133 18.35 -0.48 6.20
C SER A 133 18.41 0.10 4.78
N GLY A 134 18.21 -0.73 3.75
CA GLY A 134 18.15 -0.28 2.37
C GLY A 134 16.82 0.36 1.98
N ILE A 135 15.81 0.31 2.85
CA ILE A 135 14.51 0.97 2.60
C ILE A 135 14.66 2.46 2.92
N PRO A 136 14.29 3.35 1.98
CA PRO A 136 14.24 4.78 2.22
C PRO A 136 13.43 5.14 3.48
N GLN A 137 13.78 6.25 4.11
CA GLN A 137 13.15 6.76 5.33
C GLN A 137 12.67 8.20 5.10
N GLY A 138 11.68 8.63 5.89
CA GLY A 138 11.14 9.99 5.81
C GLY A 138 10.59 10.34 4.42
N THR A 139 10.90 11.54 3.95
CA THR A 139 10.37 12.08 2.69
C THR A 139 10.66 11.22 1.46
N ALA A 140 11.82 10.55 1.42
CA ALA A 140 12.15 9.64 0.33
C ALA A 140 11.20 8.43 0.30
N ARG A 141 10.81 7.91 1.49
CA ARG A 141 9.83 6.83 1.58
C ARG A 141 8.45 7.28 1.11
N ASP A 142 8.02 8.48 1.52
CA ASP A 142 6.73 9.02 1.12
C ASP A 142 6.62 9.16 -0.40
N ALA A 143 7.71 9.59 -1.06
CA ALA A 143 7.78 9.66 -2.52
C ALA A 143 7.64 8.27 -3.17
N HIS A 144 8.31 7.25 -2.64
CA HIS A 144 8.17 5.87 -3.15
C HIS A 144 6.77 5.29 -2.91
N ILE A 145 6.11 5.63 -1.81
CA ILE A 145 4.72 5.26 -1.56
C ILE A 145 3.79 5.97 -2.55
N GLY A 146 4.04 7.26 -2.84
CA GLY A 146 3.33 8.01 -3.88
C GLY A 146 3.41 7.31 -5.24
N ASN A 147 4.63 6.98 -5.69
CA ASN A 147 4.83 6.25 -6.95
C ASN A 147 4.12 4.89 -6.96
N TYR A 148 4.04 4.21 -5.81
CA TYR A 148 3.28 2.96 -5.71
C TYR A 148 1.78 3.18 -5.84
N ILE A 149 1.23 4.24 -5.25
CA ILE A 149 -0.18 4.61 -5.39
C ILE A 149 -0.49 4.93 -6.87
N ASP A 150 0.37 5.72 -7.53
CA ASP A 150 0.21 6.04 -8.95
C ASP A 150 0.20 4.76 -9.80
N ALA A 151 1.13 3.84 -9.55
CA ALA A 151 1.18 2.55 -10.23
C ALA A 151 -0.06 1.66 -9.97
N LEU A 152 -0.71 1.79 -8.81
CA LEU A 152 -1.98 1.11 -8.49
C LEU A 152 -3.16 1.73 -9.23
N VAL A 153 -3.19 3.06 -9.34
CA VAL A 153 -4.22 3.80 -10.08
C VAL A 153 -4.13 3.48 -11.57
N GLU A 154 -2.94 3.50 -12.15
CA GLU A 154 -2.71 3.18 -13.56
C GLU A 154 -3.16 1.77 -13.94
N ARG A 155 -2.84 0.77 -13.10
CA ARG A 155 -3.24 -0.62 -13.35
C ARG A 155 -4.71 -0.90 -13.03
N ALA A 156 -5.36 -0.05 -12.23
CA ALA A 156 -6.73 -0.24 -11.73
C ALA A 156 -6.98 -1.60 -11.04
N VAL A 157 -5.94 -2.20 -10.46
CA VAL A 157 -5.99 -3.48 -9.75
C VAL A 157 -5.46 -3.29 -8.34
N LEU A 158 -6.32 -3.58 -7.36
CA LEU A 158 -5.96 -3.55 -5.94
C LEU A 158 -5.67 -4.96 -5.41
N PRO A 159 -4.62 -5.12 -4.57
CA PRO A 159 -4.38 -6.37 -3.88
C PRO A 159 -5.56 -6.76 -3.00
N ARG A 160 -5.99 -8.03 -3.08
CA ARG A 160 -7.20 -8.53 -2.40
C ARG A 160 -7.09 -8.59 -0.87
N THR A 161 -5.87 -8.55 -0.32
CA THR A 161 -5.63 -8.69 1.12
C THR A 161 -4.57 -7.71 1.58
N SER A 162 -4.62 -7.34 2.87
CA SER A 162 -3.60 -6.49 3.49
C SER A 162 -2.20 -7.11 3.45
N ALA A 163 -2.11 -8.44 3.52
CA ALA A 163 -0.85 -9.17 3.39
C ALA A 163 -0.28 -9.10 1.98
N ALA A 164 -1.13 -9.24 0.95
CA ALA A 164 -0.72 -9.07 -0.44
C ALA A 164 -0.25 -7.65 -0.71
N LEU A 165 -1.00 -6.65 -0.24
CA LEU A 165 -0.66 -5.23 -0.32
C LEU A 165 0.70 -4.94 0.34
N SER A 166 0.90 -5.40 1.58
CA SER A 166 2.15 -5.16 2.32
C SER A 166 3.34 -5.83 1.63
N SER A 167 3.14 -7.03 1.07
CA SER A 167 4.18 -7.78 0.36
C SER A 167 4.55 -7.12 -0.98
N GLU A 168 3.56 -6.61 -1.71
CA GLU A 168 3.75 -5.89 -2.97
C GLU A 168 4.42 -4.54 -2.75
N LEU A 169 3.95 -3.77 -1.76
CA LEU A 169 4.58 -2.52 -1.35
C LEU A 169 6.04 -2.73 -0.95
N LEU A 170 6.33 -3.75 -0.15
CA LEU A 170 7.69 -4.10 0.22
C LEU A 170 8.54 -4.43 -1.02
N ARG A 171 8.03 -5.22 -1.99
CA ARG A 171 8.74 -5.49 -3.24
C ARG A 171 9.02 -4.21 -4.03
N HIS A 172 8.05 -3.31 -4.10
CA HIS A 172 8.21 -2.02 -4.76
C HIS A 172 9.35 -1.20 -4.14
N MET A 173 9.47 -1.20 -2.80
CA MET A 173 10.55 -0.48 -2.10
C MET A 173 11.97 -0.99 -2.40
N ILE A 174 12.13 -2.27 -2.78
CA ILE A 174 13.44 -2.94 -2.82
C ILE A 174 13.96 -3.21 -4.23
N GLY A 175 13.27 -2.72 -5.27
CA GLY A 175 13.66 -2.91 -6.66
C GLY A 175 12.57 -3.46 -7.58
N GLY A 176 11.32 -3.52 -7.14
CA GLY A 176 10.17 -3.90 -7.98
C GLY A 176 9.99 -5.41 -8.14
N ASP A 177 9.42 -5.83 -9.27
CA ASP A 177 8.91 -7.20 -9.47
C ASP A 177 10.00 -8.29 -9.51
N THR A 178 11.25 -7.92 -9.78
CA THR A 178 12.38 -8.88 -9.80
C THR A 178 13.03 -9.05 -8.43
N ALA A 179 12.70 -8.18 -7.47
CA ALA A 179 13.33 -8.17 -6.17
C ALA A 179 12.79 -9.30 -5.27
N ARG A 180 13.71 -10.04 -4.66
CA ARG A 180 13.41 -11.12 -3.73
C ARG A 180 13.95 -10.76 -2.36
N PHE A 181 13.17 -11.03 -1.31
CA PHE A 181 13.63 -10.87 0.08
C PHE A 181 14.80 -11.80 0.44
N GLY A 182 14.99 -12.88 -0.34
CA GLY A 182 16.05 -13.85 -0.10
C GLY A 182 15.91 -14.51 1.27
N LEU A 183 14.68 -14.84 1.66
CA LEU A 183 14.41 -15.50 2.93
C LEU A 183 14.85 -16.96 2.83
N GLN A 184 15.68 -17.39 3.78
CA GLN A 184 16.20 -18.76 3.86
C GLN A 184 15.89 -19.34 5.23
N VAL A 185 15.48 -20.61 5.27
CA VAL A 185 15.21 -21.36 6.51
C VAL A 185 16.34 -22.33 6.81
N LEU A 186 16.63 -22.49 8.10
CA LEU A 186 17.62 -23.45 8.59
C LEU A 186 17.21 -24.87 8.21
N LYS A 187 18.08 -25.55 7.46
CA LYS A 187 18.02 -26.97 7.19
C LYS A 187 18.79 -27.71 8.29
N PRO A 188 18.14 -28.55 9.11
CA PRO A 188 18.85 -29.39 10.08
C PRO A 188 19.58 -30.51 9.32
N LYS A 189 20.84 -30.26 8.95
CA LYS A 189 21.74 -31.21 8.28
C LYS A 189 22.97 -31.45 9.15
N ASP A 190 23.51 -32.66 9.06
CA ASP A 190 24.80 -33.03 9.63
C ASP A 190 25.93 -32.18 8.97
N PHE A 191 26.31 -31.07 9.62
CA PHE A 191 27.59 -30.35 9.53
C PHE A 191 28.15 -29.93 8.14
N GLN A 192 27.31 -29.52 7.18
CA GLN A 192 27.79 -28.95 5.90
C GLN A 192 27.56 -27.43 5.78
N PRO A 193 28.35 -26.71 4.95
CA PRO A 193 28.28 -25.24 4.80
C PRO A 193 26.91 -24.72 4.30
N ASP A 194 26.13 -25.55 3.60
CA ASP A 194 24.81 -25.19 3.08
C ASP A 194 23.68 -25.52 4.08
N GLN A 195 23.70 -24.86 5.25
CA GLN A 195 22.70 -25.05 6.31
C GLN A 195 21.39 -24.27 6.08
N TYR A 196 21.25 -23.53 4.97
CA TYR A 196 20.10 -22.67 4.72
C TYR A 196 19.52 -22.91 3.33
N MET A 197 18.21 -23.12 3.25
CA MET A 197 17.49 -23.27 1.98
C MET A 197 16.52 -22.11 1.75
N PRO A 198 16.35 -21.63 0.51
CA PRO A 198 15.31 -20.66 0.19
C PRO A 198 13.92 -21.18 0.58
N VAL A 199 13.09 -20.32 1.18
CA VAL A 199 11.75 -20.71 1.65
C VAL A 199 10.80 -21.09 0.48
N ASP A 200 11.05 -20.57 -0.72
CA ASP A 200 10.34 -20.92 -1.95
C ASP A 200 10.80 -22.25 -2.57
N LYS A 201 11.90 -22.83 -2.08
CA LYS A 201 12.48 -24.09 -2.56
C LYS A 201 12.58 -25.13 -1.45
N VAL A 202 11.64 -25.14 -0.51
CA VAL A 202 11.57 -26.18 0.52
C VAL A 202 11.12 -27.49 -0.13
N THR A 203 12.06 -28.18 -0.76
CA THR A 203 11.90 -29.54 -1.28
C THR A 203 12.51 -30.48 -0.26
N THR A 204 11.69 -31.23 0.48
CA THR A 204 12.26 -32.23 1.37
C THR A 204 11.33 -33.43 1.56
N SER A 205 11.84 -34.61 1.20
CA SER A 205 11.27 -35.91 1.53
C SER A 205 11.78 -36.36 2.91
N GLY A 206 10.90 -36.95 3.74
CA GLY A 206 11.27 -37.56 5.04
C GLY A 206 11.29 -36.61 6.24
N GLY A 207 12.10 -36.93 7.26
CA GLY A 207 12.12 -36.24 8.57
C GLY A 207 12.77 -34.85 8.60
N GLU A 208 13.65 -34.53 7.64
CA GLU A 208 14.28 -33.20 7.53
C GLU A 208 13.26 -32.11 7.17
N GLY A 209 12.33 -32.43 6.27
CA GLY A 209 11.29 -31.49 5.83
C GLY A 209 10.32 -31.17 6.93
N LEU A 210 9.93 -32.20 7.69
CA LEU A 210 9.05 -32.07 8.84
C LEU A 210 9.71 -31.22 9.93
N THR A 211 11.00 -31.44 10.22
CA THR A 211 11.73 -30.64 11.21
C THR A 211 11.84 -29.18 10.78
N THR A 212 12.17 -28.92 9.52
CA THR A 212 12.23 -27.56 8.95
C THR A 212 10.87 -26.86 9.03
N ALA A 213 9.79 -27.57 8.70
CA ALA A 213 8.43 -27.05 8.78
C ALA A 213 8.02 -26.73 10.23
N ILE A 214 8.38 -27.58 11.20
CA ILE A 214 8.11 -27.34 12.62
C ILE A 214 8.90 -26.13 13.12
N LEU A 215 10.18 -25.99 12.75
CA LEU A 215 10.98 -24.81 13.10
C LEU A 215 10.37 -23.53 12.52
N LEU A 216 9.96 -23.54 11.25
CA LEU A 216 9.29 -22.40 10.61
C LEU A 216 7.95 -22.07 11.30
N TYR A 217 7.15 -23.10 11.61
CA TYR A 217 5.90 -22.92 12.35
C TYR A 217 6.16 -22.30 13.72
N ALA A 218 7.20 -22.74 14.42
CA ALA A 218 7.54 -22.22 15.75
C ALA A 218 7.86 -20.71 15.68
N VAL A 219 8.60 -20.28 14.66
CA VAL A 219 8.82 -18.85 14.38
C VAL A 219 7.49 -18.12 14.13
N LEU A 220 6.62 -18.66 13.29
CA LEU A 220 5.31 -18.05 12.98
C LEU A 220 4.41 -17.98 14.21
N ALA A 221 4.41 -19.01 15.05
CA ALA A 221 3.63 -19.08 16.28
C ALA A 221 4.13 -18.04 17.29
N GLN A 222 5.44 -17.88 17.43
CA GLN A 222 6.03 -16.83 18.25
C GLN A 222 5.63 -15.43 17.75
N LEU A 223 5.77 -15.16 16.44
CA LEU A 223 5.36 -13.88 15.87
C LEU A 223 3.87 -13.60 16.10
N ARG A 224 3.03 -14.63 15.98
CA ARG A 224 1.59 -14.52 16.24
C ARG A 224 1.28 -14.24 17.71
N ALA A 225 1.98 -14.91 18.64
CA ALA A 225 1.84 -14.67 20.06
C ALA A 225 2.26 -13.24 20.44
N GLU A 226 3.38 -12.74 19.90
CA GLU A 226 3.84 -11.37 20.10
C GLU A 226 2.82 -10.33 19.57
N GLN A 227 2.24 -10.58 18.40
CA GLN A 227 1.18 -9.72 17.86
C GLN A 227 -0.10 -9.72 18.71
N LEU A 228 -0.46 -10.86 19.31
CA LEU A 228 -1.62 -10.98 20.19
C LEU A 228 -1.38 -10.34 21.57
N ALA A 229 -0.15 -10.45 22.08
CA ALA A 229 0.27 -9.82 23.33
C ALA A 229 0.23 -8.28 23.21
N VAL A 230 0.67 -7.72 22.08
CA VAL A 230 0.51 -6.28 21.77
C VAL A 230 -0.97 -5.87 21.74
N LYS A 231 -1.87 -6.78 21.35
CA LYS A 231 -3.33 -6.57 21.31
C LYS A 231 -4.07 -7.00 22.60
N ARG A 232 -3.35 -7.28 23.71
CA ARG A 232 -3.91 -7.73 25.01
C ARG A 232 -4.84 -8.95 24.91
N ARG A 233 -4.59 -9.90 24.00
CA ARG A 233 -5.26 -11.22 23.97
C ARG A 233 -4.25 -12.32 24.32
N ALA A 234 -4.67 -13.22 25.21
CA ALA A 234 -3.84 -14.13 26.00
C ALA A 234 -2.82 -14.99 25.21
N ASN A 235 -1.71 -15.28 25.89
CA ASN A 235 -0.65 -16.19 25.47
C ASN A 235 -1.13 -17.65 25.48
N GLY A 236 -0.94 -18.37 24.38
CA GLY A 236 -1.17 -19.82 24.31
C GLY A 236 -1.59 -20.28 22.92
N GLY A 237 -0.62 -20.57 22.05
CA GLY A 237 -0.88 -21.26 20.78
C GLY A 237 -0.75 -22.76 20.98
N ILE A 238 -1.82 -23.52 20.77
CA ILE A 238 -1.79 -25.00 20.76
C ILE A 238 -1.34 -25.44 19.36
N LEU A 239 -0.31 -26.27 19.29
CA LEU A 239 0.17 -26.89 18.05
C LEU A 239 -0.37 -28.33 17.99
N ILE A 240 -1.50 -28.51 17.32
CA ILE A 240 -2.06 -29.83 17.02
C ILE A 240 -1.37 -30.34 15.75
N LEU A 241 -0.56 -31.37 15.88
CA LEU A 241 0.07 -32.06 14.76
C LEU A 241 -0.51 -33.47 14.69
N ASP A 242 -1.17 -33.80 13.57
CA ASP A 242 -1.61 -35.16 13.30
C ASP A 242 -0.40 -35.97 12.81
N ASN A 243 0.30 -36.60 13.76
CA ASN A 243 1.45 -37.50 13.58
C ASN A 243 2.81 -36.87 13.13
N PRO A 244 3.43 -36.00 13.95
CA PRO A 244 4.68 -35.29 13.59
C PRO A 244 5.98 -36.08 13.78
N LEU A 245 5.95 -37.27 14.36
CA LEU A 245 7.16 -38.01 14.74
C LEU A 245 7.37 -39.30 13.93
N GLY A 246 6.33 -39.80 13.25
CA GLY A 246 6.35 -41.09 12.56
C GLY A 246 7.34 -41.22 11.38
N LYS A 247 8.01 -40.13 10.97
CA LYS A 247 9.03 -40.14 9.90
C LYS A 247 10.39 -39.52 10.29
N ALA A 248 10.56 -39.03 11.52
CA ALA A 248 11.80 -38.41 11.98
C ALA A 248 12.65 -39.43 12.77
N ASN A 249 13.30 -40.35 12.06
CA ASN A 249 14.04 -41.48 12.67
C ASN A 249 15.36 -41.10 13.38
N LYS A 250 15.72 -39.81 13.48
CA LYS A 250 16.94 -39.36 14.18
C LYS A 250 16.56 -38.61 15.45
N ASN A 251 17.03 -39.11 16.60
CA ASN A 251 16.82 -38.52 17.93
C ASN A 251 17.17 -37.03 18.01
N GLU A 252 18.15 -36.58 17.23
CA GLU A 252 18.60 -35.19 17.18
C GLU A 252 17.52 -34.23 16.64
N PHE A 253 16.71 -34.67 15.67
CA PHE A 253 15.62 -33.87 15.12
C PHE A 253 14.46 -33.72 16.10
N ILE A 254 14.10 -34.80 16.79
CA ILE A 254 13.07 -34.78 17.83
C ILE A 254 13.48 -33.86 18.98
N LYS A 255 14.76 -33.90 19.38
CA LYS A 255 15.31 -33.01 20.41
C LYS A 255 15.22 -31.54 20.00
N ALA A 256 15.58 -31.21 18.75
CA ALA A 256 15.48 -29.85 18.23
C ALA A 256 14.03 -29.32 18.23
N GLN A 257 13.06 -30.14 17.79
CA GLN A 257 11.65 -29.76 17.77
C GLN A 257 11.09 -29.54 19.19
N ARG A 258 11.39 -30.45 20.13
CA ARG A 258 10.93 -30.35 21.52
C ARG A 258 11.59 -29.19 22.27
N SER A 259 12.88 -28.97 22.07
CA SER A 259 13.60 -27.81 22.63
C SER A 259 12.99 -26.51 22.13
N MET A 260 12.78 -26.37 20.82
CA MET A 260 12.21 -25.18 20.23
C MET A 260 10.78 -24.92 20.72
N ALA A 261 9.95 -25.95 20.77
CA ALA A 261 8.59 -25.85 21.30
C ALA A 261 8.59 -25.40 22.76
N ARG A 262 9.47 -25.98 23.60
CA ARG A 262 9.62 -25.58 25.00
C ARG A 262 10.11 -24.14 25.15
N ALA A 263 11.13 -23.73 24.38
CA ALA A 263 11.68 -22.38 24.42
C ALA A 263 10.64 -21.31 24.01
N LEU A 264 9.69 -21.68 23.16
CA LEU A 264 8.62 -20.80 22.69
C LEU A 264 7.28 -20.99 23.41
N GLY A 265 7.22 -21.85 24.43
CA GLY A 265 6.00 -22.12 25.20
C GLY A 265 4.89 -22.80 24.38
N LEU A 266 5.24 -23.49 23.30
CA LEU A 266 4.31 -24.25 22.46
C LEU A 266 4.11 -25.65 23.07
N GLN A 267 2.85 -26.05 23.25
CA GLN A 267 2.52 -27.42 23.65
C GLN A 267 2.43 -28.30 22.39
N LEU A 268 3.22 -29.37 22.35
CA LEU A 268 3.11 -30.44 21.37
C LEU A 268 2.17 -31.50 21.96
N SER A 269 0.96 -31.66 21.42
CA SER A 269 0.07 -32.76 21.82
C SER A 269 0.38 -34.01 21.01
N GLU A 270 0.87 -35.06 21.66
CA GLU A 270 1.05 -36.37 21.06
C GLU A 270 -0.29 -37.13 21.12
N ASN A 271 -0.90 -37.43 19.98
CA ASN A 271 -2.02 -38.38 19.93
C ASN A 271 -1.41 -39.79 19.94
N LEU A 272 -1.01 -40.25 21.12
CA LEU A 272 -0.67 -41.66 21.35
C LEU A 272 -1.98 -42.44 21.36
N SER A 273 -2.43 -42.87 20.19
CA SER A 273 -3.23 -44.09 20.11
C SER A 273 -2.33 -45.24 20.54
N ASP A 274 -2.45 -45.57 21.81
CA ASP A 274 -1.99 -46.79 22.43
C ASP A 274 -2.61 -47.96 21.65
N SER A 275 -1.82 -48.55 20.77
CA SER A 275 -2.10 -49.86 20.17
C SER A 275 -0.90 -50.73 20.48
N GLY A 276 -0.75 -51.06 21.76
CA GLY A 276 -0.05 -52.25 22.16
C GLY A 276 -0.86 -53.47 21.74
N GLU A 277 -0.30 -54.25 20.83
CA GLU A 277 -0.15 -55.72 20.91
C GLU A 277 1.09 -56.12 20.09
#